data_AF-A0A8C8UMA8-F1
#
_entry.id   AF-A0A8C8UMA8-F1
#
_cell.length_a   1.000
_cell.length_b   1.000
_cell.length_c   1.000
_cell.angle_alpha   90.00
_cell.angle_beta   90.00
_cell.angle_gamma   90.00
#
_symmetry.space_group_name_H-M   'P 1'
#
loop_
_entity.id
_entity.type
_entity.pdbx_description
1 polymer ?
#
loop_
_entity_poly.entity_id
_entity_poly.type
_entity_poly.pdbx_seq_one_letter_code
_entity_poly.pdbx_strand_id
1 'polypeptide(L)'
;MKVLLLAALACLVSATEEPLPFSGNFTTIYLASKIDSVTKENSDFRMLMREVKFFKNYTLMSMTFYVSKNRKCQLHTVWADKFPYLFCFKICEYLWFRSGGII
;
A
#
# COMPACT_ATOMS: atom_id res chain seq x y z
N MET A 1 -36.94 -23.06 1.00
CA MET A 1 -36.81 -21.69 0.43
C MET A 1 -36.05 -20.71 1.33
N LYS A 2 -36.24 -20.67 2.66
CA LYS A 2 -35.53 -19.73 3.56
C LYS A 2 -34.00 -19.85 3.55
N VAL A 3 -33.45 -21.06 3.44
CA VAL A 3 -31.99 -21.30 3.46
C VAL A 3 -31.28 -20.78 2.21
N LEU A 4 -31.92 -20.87 1.03
CA LEU A 4 -31.40 -20.34 -0.24
C LEU A 4 -31.34 -18.80 -0.24
N LEU A 5 -32.31 -18.14 0.38
CA LEU A 5 -32.33 -16.68 0.52
C LEU A 5 -31.21 -16.17 1.44
N LEU A 6 -30.91 -16.89 2.53
CA LEU A 6 -29.83 -16.53 3.45
C LEU A 6 -28.44 -16.72 2.82
N ALA A 7 -28.24 -17.77 2.01
CA ALA A 7 -27.00 -17.99 1.28
C ALA A 7 -26.74 -16.92 0.21
N ALA A 8 -27.78 -16.51 -0.53
CA ALA A 8 -27.69 -15.43 -1.50
C ALA A 8 -27.34 -14.08 -0.83
N LEU A 9 -27.92 -13.81 0.34
CA LEU A 9 -27.64 -12.58 1.10
C LEU A 9 -26.19 -12.55 1.61
N ALA A 10 -25.65 -13.68 2.09
CA ALA A 10 -24.26 -13.78 2.53
C ALA A 10 -23.25 -13.57 1.37
N CYS A 11 -23.55 -14.05 0.16
CA CYS A 11 -22.73 -13.80 -1.02
C CYS A 11 -22.76 -12.33 -1.47
N LEU A 12 -23.90 -11.63 -1.32
CA LEU A 12 -24.01 -10.21 -1.68
C LEU A 12 -23.21 -9.29 -0.75
N VAL A 13 -23.10 -9.63 0.54
CA VAL A 13 -22.29 -8.87 1.50
C VAL A 13 -20.78 -9.10 1.25
N SER A 14 -20.39 -10.27 0.74
CA SER A 14 -18.98 -10.55 0.39
C SER A 14 -18.53 -9.95 -0.95
N ALA A 15 -19.45 -9.49 -1.80
CA ALA A 15 -19.14 -9.05 -3.17
C ALA A 15 -18.95 -7.53 -3.31
N THR A 16 -18.98 -6.76 -2.22
CA THR A 16 -19.04 -5.29 -2.28
C THR A 16 -17.76 -4.56 -1.90
N GLU A 17 -16.67 -5.29 -1.65
CA GLU A 17 -15.35 -4.70 -1.46
C GLU A 17 -14.33 -5.35 -2.40
N GLU A 18 -14.56 -5.27 -3.71
CA GLU A 18 -13.41 -5.28 -4.61
C GLU A 18 -12.67 -3.95 -4.39
N PRO A 19 -11.45 -3.95 -3.82
CA PRO A 19 -10.72 -2.72 -3.60
C PRO A 19 -10.54 -2.05 -4.96
N LEU A 20 -11.12 -0.85 -5.10
CA LEU A 20 -11.02 -0.04 -6.30
C LEU A 20 -9.54 0.01 -6.71
N PRO A 21 -9.19 -0.56 -7.87
CA PRO A 21 -7.81 -0.66 -8.27
C PRO A 21 -7.30 0.70 -8.71
N PHE A 22 -6.76 1.48 -7.78
CA PHE A 22 -6.27 2.81 -8.08
C PHE A 22 -4.82 2.71 -8.56
N SER A 23 -4.62 2.93 -9.86
CA SER A 23 -3.31 3.34 -10.39
C SER A 23 -3.38 4.82 -10.71
N GLY A 24 -2.39 5.60 -10.29
CA GLY A 24 -2.43 7.03 -10.51
C GLY A 24 -1.33 7.80 -9.82
N ASN A 25 -1.41 9.12 -10.00
CA ASN A 25 -0.52 10.09 -9.37
C ASN A 25 -1.14 10.60 -8.08
N PHE A 26 -0.33 10.68 -7.04
CA PHE A 26 -0.72 11.08 -5.70
C PHE A 26 0.15 12.21 -5.19
N THR A 27 -0.39 12.97 -4.24
CA THR A 27 0.36 13.93 -3.45
C THR A 27 0.06 13.67 -1.99
N THR A 28 1.10 13.34 -1.22
CA THR A 28 0.98 13.21 0.24
C THR A 28 0.72 14.59 0.86
N ILE A 29 -0.45 14.77 1.47
CA ILE A 29 -0.82 16.00 2.18
C ILE A 29 -0.47 15.90 3.66
N TYR A 30 -0.77 14.76 4.28
CA TYR A 30 -0.55 14.51 5.71
C TYR A 30 0.14 13.16 5.93
N LEU A 31 0.98 13.11 6.97
CA LEU A 31 1.59 11.88 7.48
C LEU A 31 1.39 11.86 9.00
N ALA A 32 0.97 10.71 9.52
CA ALA A 32 0.80 10.50 10.96
C ALA A 32 1.44 9.17 11.35
N SER A 33 2.18 9.19 12.45
CA SER A 33 2.80 8.01 13.05
C SER A 33 2.85 8.18 14.56
N LYS A 34 2.76 7.07 15.29
CA LYS A 34 3.04 7.05 16.74
C LYS A 34 4.54 7.29 17.02
N ILE A 35 5.39 6.96 16.05
CA ILE A 35 6.84 7.13 16.12
C ILE A 35 7.19 8.44 15.40
N ASP A 36 7.53 9.48 16.16
CA ASP A 36 7.85 10.82 15.64
C ASP A 36 8.98 10.81 14.60
N SER A 37 9.97 9.92 14.76
CA SER A 37 11.08 9.80 13.81
C SER A 37 10.64 9.38 12.40
N VAL A 38 9.44 8.81 12.22
CA VAL A 38 8.94 8.39 10.90
C VAL A 38 8.39 9.58 10.11
N THR A 39 7.80 10.57 10.80
CA THR A 39 7.18 11.75 10.18
C THR A 39 8.09 12.98 10.18
N LYS A 40 9.17 12.95 10.97
CA LYS A 40 10.15 14.03 11.05
C LYS A 40 10.76 14.36 9.68
N GLU A 41 10.98 15.66 9.44
CA GLU A 41 11.65 16.11 8.23
C GLU A 41 13.06 15.51 8.12
N ASN A 42 13.46 15.14 6.91
CA ASN A 42 14.72 14.44 6.59
C ASN A 42 14.86 13.03 7.21
N SER A 43 13.75 12.43 7.68
CA SER A 43 13.73 11.02 8.02
C SER A 43 13.78 10.16 6.76
N ASP A 44 14.59 9.10 6.79
CA ASP A 44 14.64 8.08 5.74
C ASP A 44 13.28 7.36 5.57
N PHE A 45 12.39 7.44 6.56
CA PHE A 45 11.06 6.83 6.54
C PHE A 45 9.92 7.79 6.16
N ARG A 46 10.20 9.09 6.02
CA ARG A 46 9.20 10.08 5.61
C ARG A 46 9.01 10.03 4.09
N MET A 47 8.21 9.07 3.65
CA MET A 47 7.91 8.82 2.23
C MET A 47 6.81 9.77 1.74
N LEU A 48 7.09 10.52 0.67
CA LEU A 48 6.13 11.38 -0.01
C LEU A 48 5.70 10.72 -1.32
N MET A 49 4.53 10.08 -1.31
CA MET A 49 3.99 9.31 -2.42
C MET A 49 3.77 10.19 -3.66
N ARG A 50 4.09 9.63 -4.82
CA ARG A 50 3.92 10.27 -6.14
C ARG A 50 3.14 9.44 -7.12
N GLU A 51 3.40 8.14 -7.18
CA GLU A 51 2.72 7.26 -8.12
C GLU A 51 2.51 5.89 -7.46
N VAL A 52 1.35 5.30 -7.71
CA VAL A 52 1.08 3.89 -7.44
C VAL A 52 0.58 3.27 -8.74
N LYS A 53 1.14 2.12 -9.12
CA LYS A 53 0.67 1.31 -10.25
C LYS A 53 0.49 -0.12 -9.83
N PHE A 54 -0.57 -0.74 -10.32
CA PHE A 54 -0.82 -2.16 -10.16
C PHE A 54 -0.62 -2.92 -11.47
N PHE A 55 -0.13 -4.14 -11.36
CA PHE A 55 0.14 -5.05 -12.46
C PHE A 55 -0.39 -6.44 -12.14
N LYS A 56 -0.39 -7.31 -13.15
CA LYS A 56 -0.71 -8.74 -13.01
C LYS A 56 -2.02 -8.98 -12.23
N ASN A 57 -3.10 -8.32 -12.65
CA ASN A 57 -4.40 -8.40 -11.98
C ASN A 57 -4.33 -8.13 -10.46
N TYR A 58 -3.68 -7.01 -10.09
CA TYR A 58 -3.53 -6.54 -8.70
C TYR A 58 -2.69 -7.42 -7.78
N THR A 59 -1.91 -8.34 -8.36
CA THR A 59 -0.98 -9.17 -7.57
C THR A 59 0.38 -8.51 -7.36
N LEU A 60 0.70 -7.45 -8.11
CA LEU A 60 1.95 -6.72 -8.00
C LEU A 60 1.68 -5.21 -7.99
N MET A 61 2.28 -4.50 -7.05
CA MET A 61 2.23 -3.04 -6.94
C MET A 61 3.63 -2.44 -7.10
N SER A 62 3.76 -1.38 -7.89
CA SER A 62 4.90 -0.47 -7.79
C SER A 62 4.48 0.83 -7.12
N MET A 63 5.28 1.33 -6.19
CA MET A 63 5.06 2.63 -5.56
C MET A 63 6.31 3.49 -5.75
N THR A 64 6.10 4.72 -6.22
CA THR A 64 7.14 5.72 -6.38
C THR A 64 6.92 6.85 -5.39
N PHE A 65 7.97 7.23 -4.65
CA PHE A 65 7.92 8.25 -3.61
C PHE A 65 9.23 9.00 -3.47
N TYR A 66 9.17 10.21 -2.90
CA TYR A 66 10.35 10.96 -2.50
C TYR A 66 10.71 10.70 -1.03
N VAL A 67 12.02 10.69 -0.76
CA VAL A 67 12.58 10.81 0.60
C VAL A 67 13.56 11.99 0.59
N SER A 68 13.48 12.85 1.60
CA SER A 68 14.49 13.89 1.79
C SER A 68 15.63 13.31 2.61
N LYS A 69 16.84 13.25 2.04
CA LYS A 69 18.04 12.81 2.73
C LYS A 69 19.13 13.86 2.56
N ASN A 70 19.71 14.32 3.66
CA ASN A 70 20.74 15.37 3.64
C ASN A 70 20.31 16.62 2.84
N ARG A 71 19.05 17.06 3.00
CA ARG A 71 18.44 18.19 2.26
C ARG A 71 18.35 18.00 0.74
N LYS A 72 18.47 16.77 0.24
CA LYS A 72 18.24 16.42 -1.17
C LYS A 72 17.05 15.49 -1.28
N CYS A 73 16.15 15.78 -2.21
CA CYS A 73 15.04 14.89 -2.54
C CYS A 73 15.55 13.76 -3.44
N GLN A 74 15.38 12.53 -2.99
CA GLN A 74 15.69 11.32 -3.75
C GLN A 74 14.38 10.62 -4.14
N LEU A 75 14.26 10.25 -5.41
CA LEU A 75 13.13 9.49 -5.92
C LEU A 75 13.43 8.00 -5.79
N HIS A 76 12.51 7.26 -5.17
CA HIS A 76 12.61 5.82 -4.99
C HIS A 76 11.39 5.15 -5.61
N THR A 77 11.61 3.97 -6.20
CA THR A 77 10.54 3.08 -6.67
C THR A 77 10.74 1.71 -6.05
N VAL A 78 9.69 1.21 -5.43
CA VAL A 78 9.67 -0.10 -4.77
C VAL A 78 8.56 -0.96 -5.35
N TRP A 79 8.74 -2.27 -5.24
CA TRP A 79 7.78 -3.26 -5.71
C TRP A 79 7.30 -4.11 -4.53
N ALA A 80 6.01 -4.42 -4.51
CA ALA A 80 5.38 -5.23 -3.49
C ALA A 80 4.41 -6.23 -4.12
N ASP A 81 4.57 -7.50 -3.79
CA ASP A 81 3.65 -8.57 -4.18
C ASP A 81 2.48 -8.66 -3.18
N LYS A 82 1.28 -8.97 -3.69
CA LYS A 82 0.10 -9.24 -2.87
C LYS A 82 0.26 -10.62 -2.22
N PHE A 83 0.56 -10.66 -0.92
CA PHE A 83 0.62 -11.91 -0.17
C PHE A 83 -0.79 -12.42 0.18
N PRO A 84 -1.15 -13.67 -0.15
CA PRO A 84 -2.49 -14.20 0.09
C PRO A 84 -2.83 -14.47 1.58
N TYR A 85 -1.86 -14.43 2.50
CA TYR A 85 -2.05 -14.89 3.89
C TYR A 85 -2.03 -13.79 4.98
N LEU A 86 -1.79 -12.52 4.64
CA LEU A 86 -1.60 -11.46 5.65
C LEU A 86 -2.85 -10.60 5.95
N PHE A 87 -4.01 -10.93 5.40
CA PHE A 87 -5.23 -10.15 5.64
C PHE A 87 -5.89 -10.36 7.03
N CYS A 88 -5.38 -11.27 7.88
CA CYS A 88 -5.99 -11.58 9.20
C CYS A 88 -5.09 -11.41 10.43
N PHE A 89 -3.85 -10.91 10.31
CA PHE A 89 -3.07 -10.59 11.51
C PHE A 89 -2.61 -9.15 11.48
N LYS A 90 -3.03 -8.45 12.53
CA LYS A 90 -2.56 -7.22 13.21
C LYS A 90 -1.05 -6.89 13.08
N ILE A 91 -0.49 -6.92 11.87
CA ILE A 91 0.93 -6.69 11.57
C ILE A 91 1.01 -5.97 10.22
N CYS A 92 0.97 -4.64 10.28
CA CYS A 92 1.69 -3.81 9.31
C CYS A 92 2.59 -2.87 10.09
N GLU A 93 3.45 -3.48 10.90
CA GLU A 93 4.60 -2.79 11.50
C GLU A 93 5.74 -2.66 10.48
N TYR A 94 5.80 -3.45 9.42
CA TYR A 94 6.75 -3.25 8.32
C TYR A 94 6.15 -3.76 7.01
N LEU A 95 5.82 -2.85 6.09
CA LEU A 95 5.64 -3.23 4.67
C LEU A 95 6.97 -3.83 4.22
N TRP A 96 7.00 -5.14 4.00
CA TRP A 96 8.12 -5.84 3.39
C TRP A 96 8.19 -5.47 1.91
N PHE A 97 8.79 -4.33 1.60
CA PHE A 97 9.25 -4.01 0.26
C PHE A 97 10.45 -4.89 -0.05
N ARG A 98 10.33 -5.80 -1.02
CA ARG A 98 11.52 -6.37 -1.67
C ARG A 98 12.15 -5.21 -2.46
N SER A 99 13.22 -4.67 -1.91
CA SER A 99 14.18 -3.87 -2.69
C SER A 99 14.76 -4.78 -3.78
N GLY A 100 14.13 -4.79 -4.95
CA GLY A 100 14.74 -5.31 -6.16
C GLY A 100 15.97 -4.46 -6.45
N GLY A 101 17.15 -5.05 -6.33
CA GLY A 101 18.43 -4.39 -6.53
C GLY A 101 18.50 -3.69 -7.88
N ILE A 102 19.06 -2.49 -7.87
CA ILE A 102 19.43 -1.73 -9.07
C ILE A 102 20.85 -2.17 -9.46
N ILE A 103 21.00 -2.58 -10.72
CA ILE A 103 22.28 -2.66 -11.45
C ILE A 103 22.75 -1.23 -11.73
#